data_AF-A0A3E4WHD2-F1
#
_entry.id   AF-A0A3E4WHD2-F1
#
_cell.length_a   1.000
_cell.length_b   1.000
_cell.length_c   1.000
_cell.angle_alpha   90.00
_cell.angle_beta   90.00
_cell.angle_gamma   90.00
#
_symmetry.space_group_name_H-M   'P 1'
#
loop_
_entity.id
_entity.type
_entity.pdbx_description
1 polymer ?
#
loop_
_entity_poly.entity_id
_entity_poly.type
_entity_poly.pdbx_seq_one_letter_code
_entity_poly.pdbx_strand_id
1 'polypeptide(L)'
;MKAKKKQVVGLLINLLEWAIVSMVLSSLIILGDFNVPSSWVYLSSVVVSFLILYVFYWERGTYYFVSFVAGGVPGRVFLKFDERVSLDVIENTISGLYSGERVLVTGYKTVSRYEYELNIKS
;
A
#
# COMPACT_ATOMS: atom_id res chain seq x y z
N MET A 1 -2.53 12.01 -4.39
CA MET A 1 -3.31 10.82 -3.99
C MET A 1 -4.30 10.31 -5.05
N LYS A 2 -5.16 11.14 -5.67
CA LYS A 2 -6.02 10.70 -6.80
C LYS A 2 -5.22 10.10 -7.97
N ALA A 3 -4.08 10.69 -8.31
CA ALA A 3 -3.20 10.18 -9.37
C ALA A 3 -2.60 8.80 -9.06
N LYS A 4 -2.08 8.58 -7.85
CA LYS A 4 -1.54 7.27 -7.42
C LYS A 4 -2.62 6.18 -7.34
N LYS A 5 -3.82 6.51 -6.84
CA LYS A 5 -4.94 5.56 -6.81
C LYS A 5 -5.42 5.20 -8.23
N LYS A 6 -5.44 6.17 -9.15
CA LYS A 6 -5.70 5.94 -10.58
C LYS A 6 -4.61 5.08 -11.23
N GLN A 7 -3.36 5.23 -10.81
CA GLN A 7 -2.23 4.43 -11.29
C GLN A 7 -2.28 2.98 -10.79
N VAL A 8 -2.63 2.73 -9.52
CA VAL A 8 -2.80 1.37 -8.98
C VAL A 8 -4.01 0.68 -9.60
N VAL A 9 -5.14 1.39 -9.74
CA VAL A 9 -6.32 0.85 -10.45
C VAL A 9 -6.00 0.57 -11.92
N GLY A 10 -5.25 1.46 -12.60
CA GLY A 10 -4.78 1.22 -13.96
C GLY A 10 -3.85 0.02 -14.08
N LEU A 11 -2.95 -0.18 -13.11
CA LEU A 11 -2.10 -1.37 -13.05
C LEU A 11 -2.90 -2.65 -12.82
N LEU A 12 -3.92 -2.62 -11.97
CA LEU A 12 -4.82 -3.75 -11.74
C LEU A 12 -5.66 -4.10 -12.98
N ILE A 13 -6.17 -3.09 -13.68
CA ILE A 13 -6.89 -3.28 -14.95
C ILE A 13 -5.96 -3.90 -15.98
N ASN A 14 -4.76 -3.36 -16.16
CA ASN A 14 -3.77 -3.93 -17.08
C ASN A 14 -3.40 -5.37 -16.69
N LEU A 15 -3.21 -5.67 -15.39
CA LEU A 15 -2.95 -7.03 -14.90
C LEU A 15 -4.10 -7.98 -15.24
N LEU A 16 -5.35 -7.53 -15.10
CA LEU A 16 -6.53 -8.31 -15.44
C LEU A 16 -6.59 -8.57 -16.95
N GLU A 17 -6.33 -7.57 -17.78
CA GLU A 17 -6.26 -7.72 -19.24
C GLU A 17 -5.17 -8.74 -19.63
N TRP A 18 -3.98 -8.64 -19.05
CA TRP A 18 -2.90 -9.59 -19.28
C TRP A 18 -3.25 -11.02 -18.85
N ALA A 19 -3.96 -11.18 -17.72
CA ALA A 19 -4.44 -12.48 -17.27
C ALA A 19 -5.45 -13.09 -18.24
N ILE A 20 -6.40 -12.29 -18.74
CA ILE A 20 -7.40 -12.73 -19.73
C ILE A 20 -6.70 -13.12 -21.04
N VAL A 21 -5.79 -12.28 -21.55
CA VAL A 21 -5.02 -12.57 -22.77
C VAL A 21 -4.20 -13.86 -22.60
N SER A 22 -3.55 -14.05 -21.46
CA SER A 22 -2.81 -15.27 -21.15
C SER A 22 -3.71 -16.51 -21.12
N MET A 23 -4.92 -16.42 -20.52
CA MET A 23 -5.88 -17.54 -20.51
C MET A 23 -6.38 -17.87 -21.91
N VAL A 24 -6.73 -16.86 -22.72
CA VAL A 24 -7.20 -17.06 -24.10
C VAL A 24 -6.10 -17.67 -24.96
N LEU A 25 -4.87 -17.17 -24.88
CA LEU A 25 -3.73 -17.69 -25.63
C LEU A 25 -3.39 -19.12 -25.22
N SER A 26 -3.42 -19.43 -23.91
CA SER A 26 -3.21 -20.79 -23.40
C SER A 26 -4.31 -21.75 -23.88
N SER A 27 -5.57 -21.30 -23.90
CA SER A 27 -6.69 -22.09 -24.40
C SER A 27 -6.57 -22.36 -25.90
N LEU A 28 -6.10 -21.38 -26.68
CA LEU A 28 -5.86 -21.51 -28.12
C LEU A 28 -4.73 -22.50 -28.42
N ILE A 29 -3.68 -22.50 -27.60
CA ILE A 29 -2.56 -23.44 -27.68
C ILE A 29 -3.03 -24.88 -27.41
N ILE A 30 -3.84 -25.08 -26.36
CA ILE A 30 -4.39 -26.38 -25.97
C ILE A 30 -5.37 -26.91 -27.03
N LEU A 31 -6.29 -26.07 -27.53
CA LEU A 31 -7.29 -26.46 -28.53
C LEU A 31 -6.71 -26.58 -29.95
N GLY A 32 -5.65 -25.83 -30.25
CA GLY A 32 -4.98 -25.82 -31.55
C GLY A 32 -3.89 -26.89 -31.71
N ASP A 33 -3.71 -27.76 -30.71
CA ASP A 33 -2.71 -28.83 -30.69
C ASP A 33 -1.28 -28.33 -30.99
N PHE A 34 -0.97 -27.13 -30.50
CA PHE A 34 0.37 -26.55 -30.63
C PHE A 34 1.31 -27.23 -29.65
N ASN A 35 2.45 -27.73 -30.12
CA ASN A 35 3.45 -28.43 -29.32
C ASN A 35 4.27 -27.45 -28.45
N VAL A 36 3.59 -26.82 -27.49
CA VAL A 36 4.20 -25.88 -26.54
C VAL A 36 4.51 -26.63 -25.25
N PRO A 37 5.76 -26.57 -24.74
CA PRO A 37 6.13 -27.22 -23.50
C PRO A 37 5.24 -26.74 -22.35
N SER A 38 4.58 -27.66 -21.64
CA SER A 38 3.66 -27.34 -20.53
C SER A 38 4.28 -26.42 -19.47
N SER A 39 5.60 -26.50 -19.27
CA SER A 39 6.39 -25.61 -18.42
C SER A 39 6.24 -24.11 -18.73
N TRP A 40 6.00 -23.73 -19.98
CA TRP A 40 5.84 -22.33 -20.38
C TRP A 40 4.49 -21.74 -19.95
N VAL A 41 3.44 -22.56 -19.93
CA VAL A 41 2.09 -22.16 -19.49
C VAL A 41 2.07 -21.95 -17.97
N TYR A 42 2.79 -22.78 -17.21
CA TYR A 42 2.90 -22.60 -15.76
C TYR A 42 3.76 -21.38 -15.38
N LEU A 43 4.76 -21.04 -16.20
CA LEU A 43 5.65 -19.90 -15.94
C LEU A 43 4.88 -18.57 -15.93
N SER A 44 3.95 -18.36 -16.88
CA SER A 44 3.15 -17.14 -16.95
C SER A 44 2.23 -16.98 -15.73
N SER A 45 1.59 -18.07 -15.29
CA SER A 45 0.75 -18.08 -14.09
C SER A 45 1.53 -17.73 -12.82
N VAL A 46 2.75 -18.25 -12.69
CA VAL A 46 3.64 -17.95 -11.55
C VAL A 46 4.05 -16.48 -11.55
N VAL A 47 4.45 -15.92 -12.70
CA VAL A 47 4.85 -14.52 -12.81
C VAL A 47 3.70 -13.57 -12.49
N VAL A 48 2.49 -13.85 -12.97
CA VAL A 48 1.28 -13.06 -12.65
C VAL A 48 0.98 -13.13 -11.15
N SER A 49 1.07 -14.31 -10.54
CA SER A 49 0.85 -14.49 -9.10
C SER A 49 1.87 -13.71 -8.26
N PHE A 50 3.15 -13.71 -8.66
CA PHE A 50 4.20 -12.92 -8.02
C PHE A 50 3.98 -11.41 -8.17
N LEU A 51 3.53 -10.94 -9.33
CA LEU A 51 3.19 -9.52 -9.55
C LEU A 51 2.03 -9.08 -8.66
N ILE A 52 0.99 -9.91 -8.54
CA ILE A 52 -0.14 -9.64 -7.65
C ILE A 52 0.36 -9.54 -6.21
N LEU A 53 1.11 -10.55 -5.73
CA LEU A 53 1.69 -10.53 -4.39
C LEU A 53 2.58 -9.29 -4.18
N TYR A 54 3.45 -8.97 -5.13
CA TYR A 54 4.31 -7.81 -5.06
C TYR A 54 3.51 -6.51 -4.89
N VAL A 55 2.45 -6.31 -5.70
CA VAL A 55 1.57 -5.13 -5.55
C VAL A 55 0.89 -5.09 -4.19
N PHE A 56 0.42 -6.23 -3.67
CA PHE A 56 -0.21 -6.32 -2.35
C PHE A 56 0.78 -6.09 -1.20
N TYR A 57 2.03 -6.54 -1.33
CA TYR A 57 3.05 -6.38 -0.29
C TYR A 57 3.76 -5.02 -0.34
N TRP A 58 3.81 -4.37 -1.51
CA TRP A 58 4.48 -3.09 -1.70
C TRP A 58 3.77 -1.91 -1.02
N GLU A 59 2.46 -1.99 -0.79
CA GLU A 59 1.69 -0.91 -0.16
C GLU A 59 1.53 -1.06 1.37
N ARG A 60 2.44 -1.74 2.06
CA ARG A 60 2.42 -1.83 3.53
C ARG A 60 3.03 -0.57 4.13
N GLY A 61 2.18 0.31 4.66
CA GLY A 61 2.55 1.28 5.68
C GLY A 61 1.75 1.03 6.95
N THR A 62 2.31 1.37 8.10
CA THR A 62 1.59 1.41 9.37
C THR A 62 1.06 2.83 9.58
N TYR A 63 -0.26 2.94 9.78
CA TYR A 63 -0.94 4.22 9.92
C TYR A 63 -1.34 4.43 11.37
N TYR A 64 -1.11 5.63 11.88
CA TYR A 64 -1.40 5.99 13.26
C TYR A 64 -2.28 7.23 13.32
N PHE A 65 -3.21 7.22 14.26
CA PHE A 65 -3.86 8.42 14.76
C PHE A 65 -3.29 8.72 16.13
N VAL A 66 -2.74 9.92 16.30
CA VAL A 66 -2.00 10.33 17.49
C VAL A 66 -2.62 11.58 18.07
N SER A 67 -2.93 11.55 19.35
CA SER A 67 -3.27 12.71 20.19
C SER A 67 -2.05 13.08 21.00
N PHE A 68 -1.70 14.36 21.03
CA PHE A 68 -0.49 14.84 21.69
C PHE A 68 -0.70 16.25 22.27
N VAL A 69 0.26 16.71 23.05
CA VAL A 69 0.38 18.08 23.52
C VAL A 69 1.75 18.62 23.11
N ALA A 70 1.78 19.75 22.42
CA ALA A 70 2.99 20.46 22.02
C ALA A 70 2.91 21.89 22.58
N GLY A 71 3.93 22.33 23.34
CA GLY A 71 3.94 23.68 23.91
C GLY A 71 2.75 24.01 24.83
N GLY A 72 2.09 22.99 25.41
CA GLY A 72 0.86 23.15 26.20
C GLY A 72 -0.44 23.18 25.39
N VAL A 73 -0.36 23.11 24.06
CA VAL A 73 -1.53 23.05 23.16
C VAL A 73 -1.83 21.60 22.77
N PRO A 74 -3.06 21.10 23.00
CA PRO A 74 -3.46 19.78 22.56
C PRO A 74 -3.65 19.74 21.03
N GLY A 75 -3.11 18.71 20.38
CA GLY A 75 -3.19 18.48 18.95
C GLY A 75 -3.53 17.04 18.60
N ARG A 76 -3.93 16.82 17.35
CA ARG A 76 -4.16 15.48 16.80
C ARG A 76 -3.61 15.40 15.38
N VAL A 77 -2.99 14.29 15.03
CA VAL A 77 -2.37 14.11 13.71
C VAL A 77 -2.48 12.67 13.24
N PHE A 78 -2.56 12.51 11.93
CA PHE A 78 -2.46 11.22 11.26
C PHE A 78 -1.05 11.06 10.70
N LEU A 79 -0.38 9.97 11.05
CA LEU A 79 0.99 9.67 10.61
C LEU A 79 1.04 8.36 9.84
N LYS A 80 1.91 8.29 8.84
CA LYS A 80 2.25 7.08 8.10
C LYS A 80 3.73 6.77 8.32
N PHE A 81 4.01 5.56 8.77
CA PHE A 81 5.34 4.96 8.79
C PHE A 81 5.36 3.74 7.87
N ASP A 82 6.52 3.35 7.38
CA ASP A 82 6.64 2.16 6.53
C ASP A 82 6.57 0.87 7.38
N GLU A 83 6.94 0.96 8.66
CA GLU A 83 6.86 -0.13 9.65
C GLU A 83 6.30 0.36 10.99
N ARG A 84 6.15 -0.55 11.97
CA ARG A 84 5.76 -0.18 13.33
C ARG A 84 6.93 0.53 14.00
N VAL A 85 6.66 1.70 14.59
CA VAL A 85 7.67 2.53 15.23
C VAL A 85 7.40 2.68 16.73
N SER A 86 8.44 3.02 17.50
CA SER A 86 8.31 3.31 18.93
C SER A 86 7.65 4.67 19.17
N LEU A 87 7.21 4.90 20.41
CA LEU A 87 6.63 6.17 20.83
C LEU A 87 7.59 7.35 20.62
N ASP A 88 8.89 7.16 20.90
CA ASP A 88 9.90 8.21 20.75
C ASP A 88 10.04 8.68 19.30
N VAL A 89 9.93 7.75 18.34
CA VAL A 89 9.96 8.09 16.92
C VAL A 89 8.73 8.90 16.53
N ILE A 90 7.55 8.55 17.08
CA ILE A 90 6.31 9.31 16.87
C ILE A 90 6.46 10.73 17.44
N GLU A 91 6.94 10.87 18.68
CA GLU A 91 7.14 12.17 19.34
C GLU A 91 8.14 13.05 18.60
N ASN A 92 9.28 12.48 18.18
CA ASN A 92 10.29 13.20 17.40
C ASN A 92 9.75 13.63 16.03
N THR A 93 8.96 12.77 15.37
CA THR A 93 8.33 13.10 14.09
C THR A 93 7.37 14.27 14.23
N ILE A 94 6.53 14.26 15.28
CA ILE A 94 5.59 15.36 15.54
C ILE A 94 6.38 16.61 15.95
N SER A 95 7.41 16.50 16.78
CA SER A 95 8.26 17.64 17.17
C SER A 95 8.85 18.34 15.95
N GLY A 96 9.33 17.59 14.96
CA GLY A 96 9.79 18.14 13.69
C GLY A 96 8.72 18.89 12.88
N LEU A 97 7.44 18.50 12.99
CA LEU A 97 6.32 19.19 12.35
C LEU A 97 5.91 20.47 13.11
N TYR A 98 6.17 20.52 14.42
CA TYR A 98 5.83 21.63 15.33
C TYR A 98 7.07 22.43 15.74
N SER A 99 7.95 22.74 14.77
CA SER A 99 9.11 23.64 14.95
C SER A 99 10.08 23.23 16.07
N GLY A 100 10.17 21.95 16.39
CA GLY A 100 11.05 21.43 17.44
C GLY A 100 10.51 21.59 18.86
N GLU A 101 9.23 21.92 19.03
CA GLU A 101 8.61 21.94 20.36
C GLU A 101 8.63 20.55 20.99
N ARG A 102 8.74 20.51 22.32
CA ARG A 102 8.63 19.25 23.06
C ARG A 102 7.20 18.73 22.93
N VAL A 103 7.07 17.54 22.35
CA VAL A 103 5.80 16.84 22.18
C VAL A 103 5.68 15.75 23.21
N LEU A 104 4.50 15.67 23.84
CA LEU A 104 4.10 14.55 24.67
C LEU A 104 2.90 13.85 24.02
N VAL A 105 3.05 12.59 23.65
CA VAL A 105 1.92 11.80 23.12
C VAL A 105 1.04 11.36 24.27
N THR A 106 -0.23 11.76 24.24
CA THR A 106 -1.24 11.41 25.26
C THR A 106 -2.02 10.16 24.90
N GLY A 107 -2.02 9.77 23.63
CA GLY A 107 -2.57 8.50 23.17
C GLY A 107 -2.36 8.29 21.68
N TYR A 108 -2.20 7.04 21.28
CA TYR A 108 -2.10 6.67 19.87
C TYR A 108 -2.85 5.37 19.60
N LYS A 109 -3.41 5.25 18.40
CA LYS A 109 -4.01 4.01 17.89
C LYS A 109 -3.56 3.76 16.47
N THR A 110 -3.40 2.48 16.12
CA THR A 110 -3.25 2.09 14.72
C THR A 110 -4.60 2.25 14.03
N VAL A 111 -4.60 2.82 12.83
CA VAL A 111 -5.79 3.04 12.02
C VAL A 111 -5.66 2.33 10.67
N SER A 112 -6.78 2.08 10.02
CA SER A 112 -6.75 1.56 8.66
C SER A 112 -6.19 2.60 7.69
N ARG A 113 -5.60 2.14 6.57
CA ARG A 113 -5.22 3.03 5.47
C ARG A 113 -6.39 3.89 5.01
N TYR A 114 -7.59 3.31 4.94
CA TYR A 114 -8.79 4.01 4.51
C TYR A 114 -9.11 5.19 5.44
N GLU A 115 -9.08 4.96 6.76
CA GLU A 115 -9.29 6.01 7.77
C GLU A 115 -8.20 7.10 7.66
N TYR A 116 -6.94 6.72 7.51
CA TYR A 116 -5.85 7.67 7.27
C TYR A 116 -6.12 8.51 6.02
N GLU A 117 -6.37 7.88 4.87
CA GLU A 117 -6.59 8.53 3.57
C GLU A 117 -7.76 9.51 3.56
N LEU A 118 -8.80 9.26 4.35
CA LEU A 118 -9.94 10.18 4.50
C LEU A 118 -9.56 11.46 5.25
N ASN A 119 -8.56 11.42 6.13
CA ASN A 119 -8.26 12.51 7.06
C ASN A 119 -7.03 13.36 6.67
N ILE A 120 -6.14 12.88 5.79
CA ILE A 120 -5.00 13.67 5.27
C ILE A 120 -5.35 14.65 4.13
N LYS A 121 -6.64 14.88 3.87
CA LYS A 121 -7.09 15.61 2.66
C LYS A 121 -8.18 16.67 2.89
N SER A 122 -8.34 17.14 4.12
CA SER A 122 -9.07 18.39 4.37
C SER A 122 -8.14 19.58 4.39
#